data_AF-A0A2V8PS51-F1
#
_entry.id   AF-A0A2V8PS51-F1
#
_cell.length_a   1.000
_cell.length_b   1.000
_cell.length_c   1.000
_cell.angle_alpha   90.00
_cell.angle_beta   90.00
_cell.angle_gamma   90.00
#
_symmetry.space_group_name_H-M   'P 1'
#
loop_
_entity.id
_entity.type
_entity.pdbx_description
1 polymer ?
#
loop_
_entity_poly.entity_id
_entity_poly.type
_entity_poly.pdbx_seq_one_letter_code
_entity_poly.pdbx_strand_id
1 'polypeptide(L)'
;LDRLYKKRLLDRRKDGRAFFYSPSVSREEFEHGIREDVIDGLLGGGAEGIQPVLACIVDTVSERDRQLLDELDRLVKEKKRELRRKAD
;
A
#
# COMPACT_ATOMS: atom_id res chain seq x y z
N LEU A 1 -0.48 -18.10 7.62
CA LEU A 1 0.95 -17.92 7.99
C LEU A 1 1.90 -18.13 6.80
N ASP A 2 1.70 -19.14 5.96
CA ASP A 2 2.60 -19.39 4.81
C ASP A 2 2.72 -18.20 3.83
N ARG A 3 1.62 -17.48 3.53
CA ARG A 3 1.68 -16.26 2.72
C ARG A 3 2.48 -15.12 3.37
N LEU A 4 2.43 -14.99 4.70
CA LEU A 4 3.19 -13.99 5.44
C LEU A 4 4.69 -14.36 5.52
N TYR A 5 4.99 -15.65 5.67
CA TYR A 5 6.35 -16.18 5.55
C TYR A 5 6.92 -15.95 4.14
N LYS A 6 6.15 -16.21 3.08
CA LYS A 6 6.55 -15.93 1.68
C LYS A 6 6.79 -14.44 1.43
N LYS A 7 6.06 -13.57 2.11
CA LYS A 7 6.27 -12.11 2.13
C LYS A 7 7.40 -11.66 3.06
N ARG A 8 8.11 -12.58 3.70
CA ARG A 8 9.20 -12.30 4.66
C ARG A 8 8.79 -11.41 5.84
N LEU A 9 7.51 -11.46 6.21
CA LEU A 9 6.97 -10.79 7.41
C LEU A 9 7.05 -11.66 8.66
N LEU A 10 7.28 -12.96 8.45
CA LEU A 10 7.52 -13.94 9.50
C LEU A 10 8.74 -14.75 9.12
N ASP A 11 9.56 -15.09 10.11
CA ASP A 11 10.47 -16.22 10.02
C ASP A 11 9.72 -17.51 10.31
N ARG A 12 10.25 -18.63 9.78
CA ARG A 12 9.71 -19.96 10.04
C ARG A 12 10.83 -20.91 10.39
N ARG A 13 10.77 -21.48 11.59
CA ARG A 13 11.63 -22.57 12.02
C ARG A 13 10.82 -23.85 12.18
N LYS A 14 11.33 -24.97 11.68
CA LYS A 14 10.75 -26.28 11.95
C LYS A 14 11.27 -26.82 13.28
N ASP A 15 10.38 -27.34 14.10
CA ASP A 15 10.73 -27.96 15.37
C ASP A 15 9.85 -29.21 15.57
N GLY A 16 10.49 -30.38 15.50
CA GLY A 16 9.82 -31.66 15.39
C GLY A 16 8.84 -31.72 14.20
N ARG A 17 7.55 -31.90 14.51
CA ARG A 17 6.46 -31.95 13.53
C ARG A 17 5.73 -30.62 13.35
N ALA A 18 6.15 -29.56 14.06
CA ALA A 18 5.51 -28.26 14.04
C ALA A 18 6.39 -27.20 13.37
N PHE A 19 5.75 -26.10 12.95
CA PHE A 19 6.41 -24.89 12.49
C PHE A 19 6.19 -23.77 13.52
N PHE A 20 7.29 -23.19 13.97
CA PHE A 20 7.31 -22.00 14.81
C PHE A 20 7.52 -20.78 13.92
N TYR A 21 6.73 -19.75 14.19
CA TYR A 21 6.80 -18.48 13.47
C TYR A 21 7.15 -17.37 14.44
N SER A 22 8.05 -16.49 14.02
CA SER A 22 8.41 -15.27 14.76
C SER A 22 8.32 -14.07 13.83
N PRO A 23 8.00 -12.86 14.34
CA PRO A 23 8.08 -11.64 13.56
C PRO A 23 9.51 -11.44 13.04
N SER A 24 9.65 -11.15 11.76
CA SER A 24 10.94 -10.77 11.14
C SER A 24 11.07 -9.26 10.96
N VAL A 25 9.99 -8.51 11.23
CA VAL A 25 9.93 -7.04 11.14
C VAL A 25 9.34 -6.46 12.41
N SER A 26 9.76 -5.24 12.76
CA SER A 26 9.15 -4.46 13.84
C SER A 26 7.75 -3.97 13.46
N ARG A 27 6.99 -3.52 14.45
CA ARG A 27 5.64 -2.97 14.24
C ARG A 27 5.66 -1.74 13.33
N GLU A 28 6.63 -0.85 13.53
CA GLU A 28 6.79 0.37 12.74
C GLU A 28 7.14 0.04 11.29
N GLU A 29 8.07 -0.88 11.07
CA GLU A 29 8.41 -1.36 9.73
C GLU A 29 7.23 -2.06 9.04
N PHE A 30 6.42 -2.79 9.80
CA PHE A 30 5.20 -3.41 9.28
C PHE A 30 4.14 -2.36 8.89
N GLU A 31 3.93 -1.33 9.71
CA GLU A 31 2.98 -0.25 9.42
C GLU A 31 3.42 0.61 8.22
N HIS A 32 4.73 0.82 8.05
CA HIS A 32 5.27 1.46 6.86
C HIS A 32 5.19 0.55 5.62
N GLY A 33 5.59 -0.72 5.74
CA GLY A 33 5.60 -1.69 4.64
C GLY A 33 4.20 -2.06 4.14
N ILE A 34 3.18 -2.07 5.02
CA ILE A 34 1.77 -2.24 4.64
C ILE A 34 1.36 -1.23 3.57
N ARG A 35 1.87 0.01 3.60
CA ARG A 35 1.45 1.03 2.64
C ARG A 35 1.83 0.64 1.22
N GLU A 36 3.03 0.15 1.00
CA GLU A 36 3.50 -0.26 -0.32
C GLU A 36 2.87 -1.58 -0.75
N ASP A 37 2.87 -2.60 0.12
CA ASP A 37 2.39 -3.94 -0.19
C ASP A 37 0.87 -4.05 -0.38
N VAL A 38 0.10 -3.22 0.34
CA VAL A 38 -1.36 -3.13 0.18
C VAL A 38 -1.69 -2.33 -1.07
N ILE A 39 -0.98 -1.24 -1.33
CA ILE A 39 -1.15 -0.47 -2.55
C ILE A 39 -0.79 -1.32 -3.77
N ASP A 40 0.32 -2.07 -3.75
CA ASP A 40 0.70 -3.00 -4.81
C ASP A 40 -0.28 -4.17 -4.94
N GLY A 41 -0.83 -4.67 -3.83
CA GLY A 41 -1.89 -5.68 -3.85
C GLY A 41 -3.22 -5.18 -4.44
N LEU A 42 -3.54 -3.90 -4.25
CA LEU A 42 -4.72 -3.22 -4.81
C LEU A 42 -4.49 -2.82 -6.28
N LEU A 43 -3.26 -2.42 -6.63
CA LEU A 43 -2.81 -2.05 -7.98
C LEU A 43 -2.50 -3.26 -8.87
N GLY A 44 -2.24 -4.43 -8.28
CA GLY A 44 -1.82 -5.65 -8.97
C GLY A 44 -2.84 -6.24 -9.93
N GLY A 45 -4.08 -5.73 -9.94
CA GLY A 45 -5.12 -6.07 -10.93
C GLY A 45 -5.03 -5.28 -12.25
N GLY A 46 -4.01 -4.42 -12.41
CA GLY A 46 -3.90 -3.51 -13.56
C GLY A 46 -4.78 -2.26 -13.40
N ALA A 47 -4.76 -1.39 -14.41
CA ALA A 47 -5.43 -0.08 -14.38
C ALA A 47 -6.96 -0.16 -14.14
N GLU A 48 -7.60 -1.28 -14.48
CA GLU A 48 -9.04 -1.47 -14.28
C GLU A 48 -9.39 -1.84 -12.83
N GLY A 49 -8.51 -2.54 -12.12
CA GLY A 49 -8.74 -2.94 -10.73
C GLY A 49 -8.56 -1.81 -9.71
N ILE A 50 -7.78 -0.78 -10.06
CA ILE A 50 -7.49 0.33 -9.15
C ILE A 50 -8.54 1.44 -9.20
N GLN A 51 -9.25 1.60 -10.32
CA GLN A 51 -10.22 2.67 -10.49
C GLN A 51 -11.30 2.71 -9.38
N PRO A 52 -11.90 1.58 -8.95
CA PRO A 52 -12.86 1.58 -7.84
C PRO A 52 -12.25 2.00 -6.49
N VAL A 53 -10.97 1.69 -6.26
CA VAL A 53 -10.25 2.06 -5.04
C VAL A 53 -10.00 3.56 -4.99
N LEU A 54 -9.56 4.14 -6.11
CA LEU A 54 -9.37 5.58 -6.23
C LEU A 54 -10.68 6.36 -6.09
N ALA A 55 -11.76 5.85 -6.68
CA ALA A 55 -13.10 6.44 -6.53
C ALA A 55 -13.54 6.46 -5.06
N CYS A 56 -13.41 5.33 -4.36
CA CYS A 56 -13.74 5.24 -2.93
C CYS A 56 -12.94 6.23 -2.06
N ILE A 57 -11.65 6.42 -2.35
CA ILE A 57 -10.82 7.41 -1.65
C ILE A 57 -11.34 8.83 -1.91
N VAL A 58 -11.63 9.18 -3.17
CA VAL A 58 -12.16 10.50 -3.55
C VAL A 58 -13.50 10.75 -2.87
N ASP A 59 -14.42 9.79 -2.89
CA ASP A 59 -15.74 9.89 -2.26
C ASP A 59 -15.60 10.12 -0.74
N THR A 60 -14.78 9.31 -0.08
CA THR A 60 -14.55 9.41 1.38
C THR A 60 -13.95 10.75 1.79
N VAL A 61 -13.01 11.28 1.00
CA VAL A 61 -12.39 12.59 1.25
C VAL A 61 -13.41 13.70 1.02
N SER A 62 -14.20 13.60 -0.04
CA SER A 62 -15.23 14.59 -0.41
C SER A 62 -16.34 14.70 0.62
N GLU A 63 -16.74 13.58 1.24
CA GLU A 63 -17.74 13.55 2.31
C GLU A 63 -17.25 14.20 3.61
N ARG A 64 -15.95 14.11 3.89
CA ARG A 64 -15.37 14.67 5.11
C ARG A 64 -15.08 16.17 4.99
N ASP A 65 -14.44 16.59 3.91
CA ASP A 65 -14.08 17.99 3.70
C ASP A 65 -13.70 18.26 2.23
N ARG A 66 -14.35 19.26 1.62
CA ARG A 66 -14.03 19.70 0.25
C ARG A 66 -12.61 20.27 0.14
N GLN A 67 -12.08 20.90 1.19
CA GLN A 67 -10.72 21.45 1.17
C GLN A 67 -9.66 20.34 1.10
N LEU A 68 -9.94 19.16 1.65
CA LEU A 68 -9.05 18.01 1.53
C LEU A 68 -9.03 17.44 0.12
N LEU A 69 -10.13 17.54 -0.63
CA LEU A 69 -10.18 17.15 -2.03
C LEU A 69 -9.33 18.10 -2.91
N ASP A 70 -9.37 19.41 -2.63
CA ASP A 70 -8.54 20.39 -3.31
C ASP A 70 -7.04 20.14 -3.05
N GLU A 71 -6.68 19.80 -1.81
CA GLU A 71 -5.30 19.44 -1.47
C GLU A 71 -4.85 18.14 -2.15
N LEU A 72 -5.74 17.14 -2.25
CA LEU A 72 -5.46 15.91 -2.99
C LEU A 72 -5.18 16.20 -4.48
N ASP A 73 -5.98 17.05 -5.12
CA ASP A 73 -5.77 17.46 -6.51
C ASP A 73 -4.44 18.23 -6.68
N ARG A 74 -4.10 19.11 -5.74
CA ARG A 74 -2.82 19.82 -5.71
C ARG A 74 -1.64 18.84 -5.70
N LEU A 75 -1.65 17.86 -4.79
CA LEU A 75 -0.60 16.85 -4.65
C LEU A 75 -0.46 15.98 -5.92
N VAL A 76 -1.57 15.56 -6.53
CA VAL A 76 -1.55 14.78 -7.78
C VAL A 76 -0.96 15.60 -8.93
N LYS A 77 -1.33 16.87 -9.06
CA LYS A 77 -0.79 17.77 -10.10
C LYS A 77 0.71 18.00 -9.92
N GLU A 78 1.16 18.21 -8.70
CA GLU A 78 2.59 18.36 -8.37
C GLU A 78 3.36 17.09 -8.75
N LYS A 79 2.86 15.91 -8.36
CA LYS A 79 3.50 14.64 -8.69
C LYS A 79 3.61 14.39 -10.20
N LYS A 80 2.56 14.69 -10.96
CA LYS A 80 2.57 14.57 -12.43
C LYS A 80 3.60 15.50 -13.08
N ARG A 81 3.79 16.71 -12.53
CA ARG A 81 4.82 17.66 -13.02
C ARG A 81 6.23 17.15 -12.73
N GLU A 82 6.47 16.62 -11.54
CA GLU A 82 7.76 15.99 -11.20
C GLU A 82 8.10 14.84 -12.14
N LEU A 83 7.14 13.95 -12.40
CA LEU A 83 7.35 12.79 -13.27
C LEU A 83 7.63 13.19 -14.72
N ARG A 84 6.97 14.23 -15.24
CA ARG A 84 7.27 14.79 -16.57
C ARG A 84 8.69 15.34 -16.64
N ARG A 85 9.10 16.13 -15.64
CA ARG A 85 10.48 16.68 -15.58
C ARG A 85 11.58 15.63 -15.46
N LYS A 86 11.26 14.43 -14.94
CA LYS A 86 12.22 13.32 -14.85
C LYS A 86 12.29 12.47 -16.12
N ALA A 87 11.34 12.66 -17.05
CA ALA A 87 11.26 11.91 -18.31
C ALA A 87 11.91 12.68 -19.49
N ASP A 88 12.16 13.98 -19.32
CA ASP A 88 12.95 14.84 -20.21
C ASP A 88 14.45 14.81 -19.82
#